data_AF-A0A6N6P527-F1
#
_entry.id   AF-A0A6N6P527-F1
#
_cell.length_a   1.000
_cell.length_b   1.000
_cell.length_c   1.000
_cell.angle_alpha   90.00
_cell.angle_beta   90.00
_cell.angle_gamma   90.00
#
_symmetry.space_group_name_H-M   'P 1'
#
loop_
_entity.id
_entity.type
_entity.pdbx_description
1 polymer ?
#
loop_
_entity_poly.entity_id
_entity_poly.type
_entity_poly.pdbx_seq_one_letter_code
_entity_poly.pdbx_strand_id
1 'polypeptide(L)'
;IVTDTYGVIGHDSKSYGNSVLVTGGNSHWNSATSLIVGSYGNSNTLVISNGGKVSDYQGGLGVDATMAPTSSSGNGVLITGSNSIWTNADIFVIGSGTVTVANGGILAASSIQIGQFGDLDFGRYQQSDSAGSVKAASILFVGTNGDDYGINFNQTNSLEVTNSISGTGWVCQLGTGTTTLSASNSYTLYTAVDAGELHIASTGSLNGGGTTTIAAGGSLRNEGYISGQAVINGILCGNNGSFRNLTLEPGASSTWHLSSFTGTAGVSWDLLSTTNLDLSDLSSTNPFTINIVGTSGEGNGSSSYVFSYINVTGVLSGFNSADFVINTSNFTMSPNLEGGSWNVTSTIFDGVTTLSVIYAVPEPSFYVLFVLGVIGIGMRFLHRKV
;
A
#
# COMPACT_ATOMS: atom_id res chain seq x y z
N ILE A 1 -23.53 -23.89 25.55
CA ILE A 1 -23.37 -22.49 26.01
C ILE A 1 -22.66 -22.55 27.35
N VAL A 2 -21.57 -21.82 27.51
CA VAL A 2 -20.85 -21.61 28.78
C VAL A 2 -21.08 -20.16 29.19
N THR A 3 -21.39 -19.94 30.46
CA THR A 3 -21.59 -18.60 31.02
C THR A 3 -20.80 -18.44 32.31
N ASP A 4 -20.15 -17.31 32.49
CA ASP A 4 -19.42 -16.95 33.70
C ASP A 4 -19.44 -15.43 33.91
N THR A 5 -19.01 -14.99 35.09
CA THR A 5 -18.80 -13.57 35.34
C THR A 5 -17.50 -13.09 34.68
N TYR A 6 -16.43 -13.87 34.81
CA TYR A 6 -15.08 -13.52 34.40
C TYR A 6 -14.32 -14.78 33.95
N GLY A 7 -13.87 -14.79 32.70
CA GLY A 7 -13.23 -15.92 32.05
C GLY A 7 -11.72 -15.70 31.89
N VAL A 8 -10.90 -16.70 32.25
CA VAL A 8 -9.44 -16.61 32.07
C VAL A 8 -8.87 -17.93 31.57
N ILE A 9 -8.03 -17.85 30.54
CA ILE A 9 -7.15 -18.93 30.08
C ILE A 9 -5.73 -18.58 30.51
N GLY A 10 -5.14 -19.31 31.45
CA GLY A 10 -3.77 -19.06 31.89
C GLY A 10 -3.62 -17.83 32.82
N HIS A 11 -4.19 -17.95 34.03
CA HIS A 11 -4.31 -16.86 35.01
C HIS A 11 -2.96 -16.36 35.54
N ASP A 12 -2.11 -17.24 36.04
CA ASP A 12 -0.88 -16.85 36.75
C ASP A 12 0.39 -17.06 35.91
N SER A 13 1.51 -16.50 36.36
CA SER A 13 2.81 -16.60 35.68
C SER A 13 3.35 -18.03 35.52
N LYS A 14 2.81 -18.99 36.28
CA LYS A 14 3.12 -20.43 36.16
C LYS A 14 2.18 -21.17 35.21
N SER A 15 1.08 -20.55 34.79
CA SER A 15 0.19 -21.15 33.82
C SER A 15 0.85 -21.14 32.43
N TYR A 16 0.90 -22.31 31.80
CA TYR A 16 1.58 -22.49 30.53
C TYR A 16 0.77 -23.42 29.61
N GLY A 17 0.64 -23.07 28.34
CA GLY A 17 0.13 -24.01 27.33
C GLY A 17 -1.35 -24.36 27.44
N ASN A 18 -2.17 -23.52 28.10
CA ASN A 18 -3.60 -23.79 28.20
C ASN A 18 -4.28 -23.49 26.86
N SER A 19 -5.25 -24.30 26.45
CA SER A 19 -5.92 -24.15 25.16
C SER A 19 -7.42 -24.33 25.28
N VAL A 20 -8.18 -23.47 24.59
CA VAL A 20 -9.63 -23.58 24.47
C VAL A 20 -10.02 -23.52 22.99
N LEU A 21 -10.93 -24.42 22.59
CA LEU A 21 -11.56 -24.44 21.28
C LEU A 21 -13.06 -24.18 21.42
N VAL A 22 -13.53 -23.09 20.82
CA VAL A 22 -14.96 -22.78 20.68
C VAL A 22 -15.34 -23.02 19.21
N THR A 23 -16.03 -24.14 18.94
CA THR A 23 -16.32 -24.55 17.55
C THR A 23 -17.77 -24.98 17.34
N GLY A 24 -18.32 -24.68 16.16
CA GLY A 24 -19.70 -24.98 15.78
C GLY A 24 -20.67 -23.83 16.06
N GLY A 25 -21.63 -23.60 15.14
CA GLY A 25 -22.56 -22.46 15.18
C GLY A 25 -23.41 -22.29 16.45
N ASN A 26 -23.56 -23.37 17.24
CA ASN A 26 -24.32 -23.41 18.48
C ASN A 26 -23.43 -23.41 19.74
N SER A 27 -22.11 -23.26 19.58
CA SER A 27 -21.16 -23.15 20.69
C SER A 27 -20.91 -21.69 21.03
N HIS A 28 -21.26 -21.30 22.25
CA HIS A 28 -21.17 -19.94 22.74
C HIS A 28 -20.50 -19.94 24.11
N TRP A 29 -19.53 -19.06 24.31
CA TRP A 29 -18.95 -18.73 25.61
C TRP A 29 -19.23 -17.26 25.90
N ASN A 30 -19.93 -16.99 27.00
CA ASN A 30 -20.36 -15.66 27.41
C ASN A 30 -19.81 -15.32 28.80
N SER A 31 -18.91 -14.34 28.87
CA SER A 31 -18.38 -13.80 30.13
C SER A 31 -19.00 -12.44 30.39
N ALA A 32 -19.66 -12.25 31.54
CA ALA A 32 -20.41 -11.02 31.81
C ALA A 32 -19.53 -9.76 31.89
N THR A 33 -18.29 -9.89 32.35
CA THR A 33 -17.35 -8.77 32.48
C THR A 33 -16.18 -8.89 31.51
N SER A 34 -15.32 -9.89 31.66
CA SER A 34 -14.11 -9.96 30.84
C SER A 34 -13.73 -11.39 30.51
N LEU A 35 -13.10 -11.54 29.35
CA LEU A 35 -12.46 -12.79 28.94
C LEU A 35 -11.01 -12.51 28.57
N ILE A 36 -10.07 -13.13 29.30
CA ILE A 36 -8.64 -12.91 29.13
C ILE A 36 -7.94 -14.19 28.72
N VAL A 37 -7.10 -14.10 27.69
CA VAL A 37 -6.17 -15.15 27.29
C VAL A 37 -4.75 -14.75 27.71
N GLY A 38 -4.15 -15.53 28.61
CA GLY A 38 -2.80 -15.34 29.12
C GLY A 38 -2.65 -14.12 30.03
N SER A 39 -3.32 -14.10 31.19
CA SER A 39 -3.27 -12.90 32.04
C SER A 39 -1.87 -12.58 32.55
N TYR A 40 -1.19 -13.59 33.07
CA TYR A 40 0.27 -13.61 33.26
C TYR A 40 0.92 -14.88 32.70
N GLY A 41 0.10 -15.85 32.27
CA GLY A 41 0.58 -17.13 31.75
C GLY A 41 1.12 -17.01 30.33
N ASN A 42 2.02 -17.93 29.98
CA ASN A 42 2.66 -17.98 28.66
C ASN A 42 2.03 -19.06 27.77
N SER A 43 2.15 -18.90 26.46
CA SER A 43 1.77 -19.93 25.47
C SER A 43 0.31 -20.40 25.53
N ASN A 44 -0.61 -19.55 25.95
CA ASN A 44 -2.03 -19.88 26.03
C ASN A 44 -2.76 -19.57 24.73
N THR A 45 -3.76 -20.37 24.38
CA THR A 45 -4.46 -20.26 23.09
C THR A 45 -5.97 -20.29 23.21
N LEU A 46 -6.63 -19.48 22.38
CA LEU A 46 -8.07 -19.55 22.12
C LEU A 46 -8.32 -19.65 20.62
N VAL A 47 -9.05 -20.68 20.20
CA VAL A 47 -9.49 -20.83 18.80
C VAL A 47 -11.01 -20.74 18.74
N ILE A 48 -11.50 -19.82 17.91
CA ILE A 48 -12.93 -19.66 17.61
C ILE A 48 -13.13 -20.03 16.13
N SER A 49 -13.88 -21.10 15.88
CA SER A 49 -13.98 -21.68 14.53
C SER A 49 -15.37 -22.21 14.18
N ASN A 50 -15.62 -22.45 12.88
CA ASN A 50 -16.85 -23.10 12.38
C ASN A 50 -18.15 -22.49 12.93
N GLY A 51 -18.21 -21.17 13.07
CA GLY A 51 -19.39 -20.46 13.58
C GLY A 51 -19.47 -20.33 15.11
N GLY A 52 -18.44 -20.77 15.84
CA GLY A 52 -18.36 -20.59 17.29
C GLY A 52 -18.37 -19.12 17.69
N LYS A 53 -18.90 -18.82 18.88
CA LYS A 53 -19.06 -17.44 19.36
C LYS A 53 -18.50 -17.25 20.76
N VAL A 54 -17.80 -16.14 20.94
CA VAL A 54 -17.34 -15.66 22.24
C VAL A 54 -17.87 -14.24 22.43
N SER A 55 -18.37 -13.94 23.63
CA SER A 55 -18.88 -12.61 23.96
C SER A 55 -18.53 -12.19 25.37
N ASP A 56 -18.13 -10.93 25.54
CA ASP A 56 -17.89 -10.32 26.84
C ASP A 56 -18.03 -8.79 26.81
N TYR A 57 -17.85 -8.15 27.96
CA TYR A 57 -17.83 -6.69 28.04
C TYR A 57 -16.44 -6.14 27.63
N GLN A 58 -15.35 -6.70 28.17
CA GLN A 58 -13.95 -6.37 27.80
C GLN A 58 -13.11 -7.62 27.56
N GLY A 59 -12.48 -7.72 26.38
CA GLY A 59 -11.65 -8.86 26.00
C GLY A 59 -10.17 -8.51 26.01
N GLY A 60 -9.33 -9.50 26.32
CA GLY A 60 -7.90 -9.29 26.46
C GLY A 60 -7.03 -10.46 26.03
N LEU A 61 -5.89 -10.15 25.42
CA LEU A 61 -4.78 -11.10 25.18
C LEU A 61 -3.52 -10.57 25.85
N GLY A 62 -2.92 -11.31 26.77
CA GLY A 62 -1.67 -10.90 27.42
C GLY A 62 -1.82 -9.68 28.33
N VAL A 63 -2.93 -9.60 29.07
CA VAL A 63 -3.28 -8.46 29.94
C VAL A 63 -3.66 -8.89 31.35
N ASP A 64 -3.49 -8.01 32.33
CA ASP A 64 -3.99 -8.26 33.69
C ASP A 64 -5.50 -7.98 33.82
N ALA A 65 -6.05 -8.18 35.02
CA ALA A 65 -7.47 -7.96 35.30
C ALA A 65 -7.94 -6.50 35.12
N THR A 66 -7.02 -5.54 34.95
CA THR A 66 -7.30 -4.13 34.67
C THR A 66 -7.13 -3.78 33.18
N MET A 67 -6.91 -4.79 32.32
CA MET A 67 -6.58 -4.67 30.89
C MET A 67 -5.22 -4.04 30.62
N ALA A 68 -4.32 -3.96 31.61
CA ALA A 68 -2.96 -3.49 31.39
C ALA A 68 -2.11 -4.61 30.74
N PRO A 69 -1.31 -4.32 29.70
CA PRO A 69 -0.39 -5.30 29.12
C PRO A 69 0.56 -5.92 30.16
N THR A 70 0.80 -7.22 30.07
CA THR A 70 1.73 -7.95 30.94
C THR A 70 2.97 -8.42 30.19
N SER A 71 3.96 -8.92 30.93
CA SER A 71 5.16 -9.56 30.35
C SER A 71 4.95 -11.03 29.95
N SER A 72 3.68 -11.46 29.83
CA SER A 72 3.36 -12.77 29.27
C SER A 72 3.81 -12.85 27.80
N SER A 73 3.96 -14.05 27.26
CA SER A 73 4.52 -14.26 25.92
C SER A 73 3.94 -15.50 25.25
N GLY A 74 3.95 -15.49 23.91
CA GLY A 74 3.50 -16.61 23.08
C GLY A 74 2.01 -16.93 23.20
N ASN A 75 1.21 -16.03 23.78
CA ASN A 75 -0.24 -16.19 23.81
C ASN A 75 -0.82 -15.91 22.42
N GLY A 76 -1.88 -16.63 22.04
CA GLY A 76 -2.44 -16.52 20.70
C GLY A 76 -3.96 -16.70 20.65
N VAL A 77 -4.61 -15.95 19.79
CA VAL A 77 -6.04 -16.09 19.49
C VAL A 77 -6.19 -16.26 17.99
N LEU A 78 -6.96 -17.27 17.57
CA LEU A 78 -7.34 -17.46 16.18
C LEU A 78 -8.86 -17.42 16.03
N ILE A 79 -9.37 -16.43 15.32
CA ILE A 79 -10.78 -16.32 14.94
C ILE A 79 -10.87 -16.63 13.45
N THR A 80 -11.38 -17.81 13.11
CA THR A 80 -11.34 -18.31 11.73
C THR A 80 -12.63 -18.97 11.26
N GLY A 81 -12.94 -18.84 9.98
CA GLY A 81 -14.12 -19.42 9.37
C GLY A 81 -15.35 -18.53 9.50
N SER A 82 -16.27 -18.71 8.57
CA SER A 82 -17.49 -17.90 8.47
C SER A 82 -18.32 -17.96 9.76
N ASN A 83 -18.84 -16.80 10.17
CA ASN A 83 -19.66 -16.62 11.38
C ASN A 83 -18.95 -16.93 12.72
N SER A 84 -17.66 -17.26 12.72
CA SER A 84 -16.86 -17.32 13.94
C SER A 84 -16.61 -15.91 14.44
N ILE A 85 -16.97 -15.60 15.68
CA ILE A 85 -16.93 -14.23 16.19
C ILE A 85 -16.51 -14.14 17.65
N TRP A 86 -15.67 -13.16 17.96
CA TRP A 86 -15.49 -12.65 19.32
C TRP A 86 -16.04 -11.23 19.39
N THR A 87 -17.08 -11.03 20.19
CA THR A 87 -17.73 -9.73 20.39
C THR A 87 -17.44 -9.18 21.78
N ASN A 88 -16.95 -7.94 21.85
CA ASN A 88 -16.70 -7.21 23.07
C ASN A 88 -17.59 -5.98 23.09
N ALA A 89 -18.30 -5.72 24.19
CA ALA A 89 -19.22 -4.58 24.26
C ALA A 89 -18.48 -3.24 24.39
N ASP A 90 -17.27 -3.25 24.94
CA ASP A 90 -16.39 -2.11 25.12
C ASP A 90 -15.07 -2.33 24.36
N ILE A 91 -13.93 -2.33 25.06
CA ILE A 91 -12.61 -2.43 24.46
C ILE A 91 -12.16 -3.89 24.30
N PHE A 92 -11.33 -4.14 23.29
CA PHE A 92 -10.50 -5.32 23.22
C PHE A 92 -9.01 -4.93 23.21
N VAL A 93 -8.22 -5.51 24.12
CA VAL A 93 -6.80 -5.18 24.30
C VAL A 93 -5.90 -6.35 23.90
N ILE A 94 -5.01 -6.12 22.95
CA ILE A 94 -3.91 -7.00 22.59
C ILE A 94 -2.68 -6.52 23.34
N GLY A 95 -2.49 -6.96 24.58
CA GLY A 95 -1.36 -6.56 25.42
C GLY A 95 -0.05 -7.23 24.98
N SER A 96 -0.03 -8.56 25.00
CA SER A 96 1.11 -9.37 24.55
C SER A 96 0.65 -10.67 23.90
N GLY A 97 1.12 -10.90 22.67
CA GLY A 97 0.73 -12.03 21.84
C GLY A 97 -0.01 -11.61 20.58
N THR A 98 -0.45 -12.59 19.81
CA THR A 98 -1.02 -12.37 18.48
C THR A 98 -2.50 -12.72 18.44
N VAL A 99 -3.32 -11.81 17.90
CA VAL A 99 -4.70 -12.10 17.50
C VAL A 99 -4.77 -12.18 15.99
N THR A 100 -5.18 -13.32 15.48
CA THR A 100 -5.37 -13.54 14.04
C THR A 100 -6.86 -13.63 13.71
N VAL A 101 -7.32 -12.77 12.79
CA VAL A 101 -8.63 -12.87 12.14
C VAL A 101 -8.46 -13.39 10.71
N ALA A 102 -9.00 -14.56 10.40
CA ALA A 102 -8.78 -15.24 9.14
C ALA A 102 -10.07 -15.85 8.57
N ASN A 103 -10.10 -16.10 7.27
CA ASN A 103 -11.12 -16.88 6.58
C ASN A 103 -12.57 -16.49 6.94
N GLY A 104 -12.84 -15.19 7.03
CA GLY A 104 -14.15 -14.64 7.39
C GLY A 104 -14.50 -14.63 8.88
N GLY A 105 -13.55 -14.94 9.77
CA GLY A 105 -13.68 -14.75 11.21
C GLY A 105 -13.76 -13.25 11.57
N ILE A 106 -14.42 -12.93 12.69
CA ILE A 106 -14.74 -11.55 13.07
C ILE A 106 -14.28 -11.26 14.49
N LEU A 107 -13.49 -10.20 14.66
CA LEU A 107 -13.29 -9.53 15.95
C LEU A 107 -14.15 -8.27 15.97
N ALA A 108 -15.03 -8.13 16.97
CA ALA A 108 -15.87 -6.95 17.13
C ALA A 108 -15.65 -6.32 18.51
N ALA A 109 -15.47 -5.01 18.55
CA ALA A 109 -15.30 -4.22 19.77
C ALA A 109 -15.67 -2.75 19.48
N SER A 110 -15.85 -1.93 20.51
CA SER A 110 -15.97 -0.48 20.33
C SER A 110 -14.66 0.13 19.81
N SER A 111 -13.52 -0.32 20.37
CA SER A 111 -12.17 0.02 19.95
C SER A 111 -11.21 -1.14 20.21
N ILE A 112 -10.10 -1.17 19.46
CA ILE A 112 -8.99 -2.09 19.70
C ILE A 112 -7.80 -1.29 20.23
N GLN A 113 -7.16 -1.78 21.29
CA GLN A 113 -5.85 -1.30 21.73
C GLN A 113 -4.79 -2.37 21.55
N ILE A 114 -3.61 -1.97 21.06
CA ILE A 114 -2.46 -2.84 20.86
C ILE A 114 -1.31 -2.32 21.72
N GLY A 115 -0.90 -3.13 22.71
CA GLY A 115 0.20 -2.89 23.63
C GLY A 115 1.56 -3.30 23.07
N GLN A 116 2.59 -3.16 23.91
CA GLN A 116 4.02 -3.21 23.52
C GLN A 116 4.49 -4.52 22.86
N PHE A 117 3.73 -5.62 22.97
CA PHE A 117 4.09 -6.91 22.37
C PHE A 117 2.89 -7.54 21.67
N GLY A 118 1.92 -6.71 21.29
CA GLY A 118 0.67 -7.14 20.71
C GLY A 118 0.71 -7.08 19.20
N ASP A 119 0.24 -8.14 18.55
CA ASP A 119 0.08 -8.17 17.10
C ASP A 119 -1.36 -8.46 16.72
N LEU A 120 -1.85 -7.75 15.69
CA LEU A 120 -3.11 -8.04 15.02
C LEU A 120 -2.84 -8.49 13.59
N ASP A 121 -3.20 -9.74 13.30
CA ASP A 121 -2.98 -10.37 12.01
C ASP A 121 -4.28 -10.55 11.23
N PHE A 122 -4.29 -10.12 9.99
CA PHE A 122 -5.34 -10.44 9.01
C PHE A 122 -4.86 -11.60 8.14
N GLY A 123 -5.35 -12.80 8.44
CA GLY A 123 -4.83 -14.07 7.91
C GLY A 123 -3.59 -14.57 8.66
N ARG A 124 -3.34 -15.89 8.62
CA ARG A 124 -2.13 -16.46 9.22
C ARG A 124 -0.91 -16.23 8.33
N TYR A 125 0.23 -15.93 8.96
CA TYR A 125 1.49 -15.70 8.28
C TYR A 125 1.94 -16.89 7.42
N GLN A 126 2.40 -16.61 6.20
CA GLN A 126 2.82 -17.59 5.19
C GLN A 126 1.78 -18.69 4.88
N GLN A 127 0.50 -18.39 5.08
CA GLN A 127 -0.61 -19.24 4.67
C GLN A 127 -1.37 -18.58 3.50
N SER A 128 -2.21 -19.35 2.82
CA SER A 128 -3.10 -18.85 1.78
C SER A 128 -4.47 -18.43 2.34
N ASP A 129 -4.49 -17.83 3.53
CA ASP A 129 -5.73 -17.44 4.19
C ASP A 129 -6.36 -16.23 3.50
N SER A 130 -7.69 -16.19 3.46
CA SER A 130 -8.40 -14.91 3.28
C SER A 130 -8.39 -14.13 4.59
N ALA A 131 -8.47 -12.80 4.54
CA ALA A 131 -8.61 -11.98 5.72
C ALA A 131 -9.93 -12.28 6.46
N GLY A 132 -9.89 -12.15 7.79
CA GLY A 132 -11.09 -11.91 8.59
C GLY A 132 -11.49 -10.45 8.58
N SER A 133 -12.35 -10.05 9.53
CA SER A 133 -12.82 -8.67 9.68
C SER A 133 -12.63 -8.19 11.11
N VAL A 134 -12.19 -6.94 11.26
CA VAL A 134 -12.19 -6.22 12.52
C VAL A 134 -13.26 -5.13 12.46
N LYS A 135 -14.25 -5.23 13.34
CA LYS A 135 -15.35 -4.27 13.46
C LYS A 135 -15.13 -3.44 14.71
N ALA A 136 -14.41 -2.34 14.57
CA ALA A 136 -14.12 -1.37 15.63
C ALA A 136 -14.12 0.05 15.06
N ALA A 137 -14.33 1.07 15.89
CA ALA A 137 -14.25 2.46 15.41
C ALA A 137 -12.80 2.85 15.11
N SER A 138 -11.85 2.40 15.93
CA SER A 138 -10.44 2.70 15.81
C SER A 138 -9.56 1.56 16.31
N ILE A 139 -8.33 1.56 15.83
CA ILE A 139 -7.22 0.74 16.35
C ILE A 139 -6.15 1.70 16.87
N LEU A 140 -5.85 1.60 18.16
CA LEU A 140 -4.90 2.47 18.85
C LEU A 140 -3.72 1.66 19.38
N PHE A 141 -2.54 1.99 18.90
CA PHE A 141 -1.29 1.54 19.48
C PHE A 141 -1.01 2.33 20.77
N VAL A 142 -0.86 1.62 21.89
CA VAL A 142 -0.61 2.18 23.23
C VAL A 142 0.74 1.75 23.83
N GLY A 143 1.50 0.90 23.13
CA GLY A 143 2.87 0.53 23.51
C GLY A 143 3.81 1.75 23.53
N THR A 144 4.92 1.67 24.26
CA THR A 144 5.85 2.80 24.45
C THR A 144 7.29 2.52 24.03
N ASN A 145 7.64 1.28 23.67
CA ASN A 145 8.99 0.87 23.22
C ASN A 145 8.94 0.34 21.78
N GLY A 146 9.95 0.65 20.96
CA GLY A 146 9.90 0.49 19.50
C GLY A 146 9.81 -0.95 18.96
N ASP A 147 9.21 -1.05 17.77
CA ASP A 147 9.21 -2.14 16.78
C ASP A 147 8.67 -3.54 17.16
N ASP A 148 8.18 -3.77 18.38
CA ASP A 148 7.72 -5.11 18.81
C ASP A 148 6.19 -5.34 18.75
N TYR A 149 5.43 -4.43 18.11
CA TYR A 149 3.97 -4.55 18.00
C TYR A 149 3.42 -3.85 16.77
N GLY A 150 2.44 -4.47 16.13
CA GLY A 150 1.87 -3.92 14.92
C GLY A 150 0.66 -4.64 14.36
N ILE A 151 0.42 -4.36 13.09
CA ILE A 151 -0.62 -5.01 12.30
C ILE A 151 0.03 -5.68 11.09
N ASN A 152 -0.23 -6.96 10.90
CA ASN A 152 0.16 -7.69 9.71
C ASN A 152 -1.05 -7.97 8.82
N PHE A 153 -0.92 -7.69 7.53
CA PHE A 153 -1.82 -8.12 6.49
C PHE A 153 -1.19 -9.29 5.74
N ASN A 154 -1.57 -10.50 6.13
CA ASN A 154 -1.03 -11.76 5.60
C ASN A 154 -1.93 -12.36 4.51
N GLN A 155 -3.08 -11.76 4.23
CA GLN A 155 -4.12 -12.35 3.40
C GLN A 155 -3.78 -12.39 1.90
N THR A 156 -4.44 -13.30 1.18
CA THR A 156 -4.33 -13.41 -0.29
C THR A 156 -5.42 -12.69 -1.05
N ASN A 157 -6.51 -12.28 -0.39
CA ASN A 157 -7.63 -11.56 -1.00
C ASN A 157 -7.53 -10.04 -0.82
N SER A 158 -8.46 -9.31 -1.40
CA SER A 158 -8.64 -7.88 -1.12
C SER A 158 -9.34 -7.68 0.23
N LEU A 159 -8.80 -6.76 1.03
CA LEU A 159 -9.33 -6.32 2.32
C LEU A 159 -9.44 -4.79 2.32
N GLU A 160 -10.61 -4.27 2.68
CA GLU A 160 -10.77 -2.85 2.99
C GLU A 160 -10.74 -2.64 4.51
N VAL A 161 -9.87 -1.74 4.96
CA VAL A 161 -9.72 -1.33 6.35
C VAL A 161 -10.31 0.05 6.51
N THR A 162 -11.45 0.11 7.19
CA THR A 162 -12.20 1.35 7.46
C THR A 162 -11.93 1.94 8.85
N ASN A 163 -11.12 1.25 9.66
CA ASN A 163 -10.72 1.70 10.99
C ASN A 163 -9.62 2.75 10.86
N SER A 164 -9.67 3.82 11.67
CA SER A 164 -8.50 4.69 11.83
C SER A 164 -7.43 3.98 12.67
N ILE A 165 -6.19 3.99 12.19
CA ILE A 165 -5.03 3.39 12.88
C ILE A 165 -4.13 4.51 13.38
N SER A 166 -3.81 4.52 14.68
CA SER A 166 -3.08 5.62 15.33
C SER A 166 -2.16 5.13 16.44
N GLY A 167 -1.21 5.97 16.87
CA GLY A 167 -0.26 5.66 17.96
C GLY A 167 1.09 5.14 17.45
N THR A 168 1.88 4.51 18.31
CA THR A 168 3.30 4.24 18.06
C THR A 168 3.60 2.86 17.48
N GLY A 169 2.73 2.27 16.67
CA GLY A 169 2.94 0.93 16.07
C GLY A 169 3.29 0.94 14.58
N TRP A 170 3.70 -0.21 14.07
CA TRP A 170 3.98 -0.43 12.65
C TRP A 170 2.85 -1.16 11.93
N VAL A 171 2.85 -1.08 10.60
CA VAL A 171 1.88 -1.76 9.72
C VAL A 171 2.61 -2.45 8.57
N CYS A 172 2.36 -3.74 8.37
CA CYS A 172 3.06 -4.55 7.37
C CYS A 172 2.08 -5.25 6.43
N GLN A 173 2.28 -5.08 5.12
CA GLN A 173 1.66 -5.89 4.08
C GLN A 173 2.61 -7.03 3.71
N LEU A 174 2.24 -8.26 4.07
CA LEU A 174 3.06 -9.46 3.92
C LEU A 174 2.42 -10.50 2.99
N GLY A 175 1.10 -10.47 2.84
CA GLY A 175 0.33 -11.35 1.98
C GLY A 175 0.31 -10.89 0.54
N THR A 176 0.00 -11.81 -0.38
CA THR A 176 -0.08 -11.53 -1.82
C THR A 176 -1.36 -10.77 -2.23
N GLY A 177 -2.28 -10.55 -1.30
CA GLY A 177 -3.53 -9.83 -1.54
C GLY A 177 -3.35 -8.33 -1.62
N THR A 178 -4.48 -7.62 -1.60
CA THR A 178 -4.53 -6.16 -1.57
C THR A 178 -5.11 -5.71 -0.23
N THR A 179 -4.48 -4.75 0.43
CA THR A 179 -5.06 -4.03 1.57
C THR A 179 -5.34 -2.61 1.16
N THR A 180 -6.59 -2.17 1.26
CA THR A 180 -6.98 -0.76 1.06
C THR A 180 -7.19 -0.10 2.41
N LEU A 181 -6.40 0.91 2.75
CA LEU A 181 -6.64 1.77 3.89
C LEU A 181 -7.56 2.91 3.46
N SER A 182 -8.80 2.92 3.98
CA SER A 182 -9.85 3.88 3.61
C SER A 182 -10.07 4.98 4.65
N ALA A 183 -9.49 4.86 5.85
CA ALA A 183 -9.57 5.87 6.91
C ALA A 183 -8.24 6.58 7.12
N SER A 184 -8.30 7.80 7.68
CA SER A 184 -7.09 8.60 7.96
C SER A 184 -6.29 7.96 9.09
N ASN A 185 -5.00 7.72 8.84
CA ASN A 185 -4.10 7.03 9.76
C ASN A 185 -3.04 7.99 10.30
N SER A 186 -2.57 7.73 11.51
CA SER A 186 -1.56 8.56 12.20
C SER A 186 -0.57 7.74 13.03
N TYR A 187 -0.41 6.45 12.72
CA TYR A 187 0.60 5.64 13.38
C TYR A 187 2.03 6.06 12.97
N THR A 188 2.98 5.98 13.90
CA THR A 188 4.25 6.71 13.78
C THR A 188 5.49 5.85 13.53
N LEU A 189 5.43 4.52 13.76
CA LEU A 189 6.50 3.65 13.29
C LEU A 189 6.32 3.38 11.78
N TYR A 190 7.01 2.39 11.26
CA TYR A 190 7.11 2.19 9.83
C TYR A 190 5.88 1.52 9.22
N THR A 191 5.76 1.70 7.90
CA THR A 191 4.93 0.88 7.02
C THR A 191 5.86 0.06 6.14
N ALA A 192 5.66 -1.25 6.06
CA ALA A 192 6.40 -2.12 5.14
C ALA A 192 5.45 -2.85 4.19
N VAL A 193 5.85 -2.98 2.92
CA VAL A 193 5.12 -3.77 1.93
C VAL A 193 6.10 -4.75 1.30
N ASP A 194 6.07 -5.98 1.79
CA ASP A 194 6.98 -7.05 1.40
C ASP A 194 6.45 -7.85 0.21
N ALA A 195 5.12 -7.99 0.14
CA ALA A 195 4.41 -8.67 -0.94
C ALA A 195 3.04 -8.04 -1.20
N GLY A 196 2.41 -8.39 -2.33
CA GLY A 196 1.05 -7.93 -2.64
C GLY A 196 0.96 -6.42 -2.85
N GLU A 197 -0.21 -5.84 -2.57
CA GLU A 197 -0.45 -4.41 -2.74
C GLU A 197 -0.99 -3.77 -1.46
N LEU A 198 -0.39 -2.63 -1.08
CA LEU A 198 -0.99 -1.68 -0.15
C LEU A 198 -1.56 -0.51 -0.96
N HIS A 199 -2.87 -0.29 -0.86
CA HIS A 199 -3.58 0.83 -1.45
C HIS A 199 -3.92 1.86 -0.37
N ILE A 200 -3.29 3.02 -0.44
CA ILE A 200 -3.65 4.19 0.35
C ILE A 200 -4.72 4.95 -0.43
N ALA A 201 -5.99 4.81 -0.03
CA ALA A 201 -7.08 5.56 -0.66
C ALA A 201 -6.94 7.06 -0.39
N SER A 202 -7.72 7.88 -1.09
CA SER A 202 -7.70 9.34 -0.93
C SER A 202 -8.01 9.81 0.50
N THR A 203 -8.81 9.04 1.24
CA THR A 203 -9.10 9.26 2.66
C THR A 203 -8.18 8.45 3.59
N GLY A 204 -7.29 7.63 3.05
CA GLY A 204 -6.44 6.66 3.72
C GLY A 204 -5.12 7.19 4.30
N SER A 205 -4.83 8.48 4.11
CA SER A 205 -3.51 9.11 4.31
C SER A 205 -2.75 8.64 5.56
N LEU A 206 -1.43 8.49 5.42
CA LEU A 206 -0.49 8.14 6.48
C LEU A 206 0.11 9.41 7.07
N ASN A 207 -0.47 9.92 8.15
CA ASN A 207 -0.11 11.22 8.72
C ASN A 207 0.92 11.16 9.86
N GLY A 208 1.26 9.97 10.37
CA GLY A 208 2.10 9.82 11.55
C GLY A 208 3.60 10.02 11.31
N GLY A 209 4.03 10.19 10.05
CA GLY A 209 5.42 10.55 9.71
C GLY A 209 6.41 9.40 9.69
N GLY A 210 5.97 8.16 9.94
CA GLY A 210 6.79 6.96 9.83
C GLY A 210 7.24 6.65 8.40
N THR A 211 8.37 5.97 8.26
CA THR A 211 8.90 5.56 6.95
C THR A 211 8.02 4.50 6.31
N THR A 212 7.67 4.67 5.04
CA THR A 212 6.98 3.69 4.21
C THR A 212 7.99 3.05 3.26
N THR A 213 8.23 1.75 3.39
CA THR A 213 9.18 1.01 2.54
C THR A 213 8.43 -0.03 1.72
N ILE A 214 8.60 0.04 0.40
CA ILE A 214 8.04 -0.94 -0.54
C ILE A 214 9.19 -1.81 -1.01
N ALA A 215 9.21 -3.07 -0.59
CA ALA A 215 10.21 -4.03 -1.01
C ALA A 215 9.99 -4.45 -2.48
N ALA A 216 10.97 -5.12 -3.09
CA ALA A 216 10.89 -5.56 -4.48
C ALA A 216 9.68 -6.46 -4.81
N GLY A 217 9.16 -7.19 -3.81
CA GLY A 217 7.95 -8.03 -3.96
C GLY A 217 6.63 -7.30 -3.76
N GLY A 218 6.66 -6.04 -3.31
CA GLY A 218 5.50 -5.25 -2.93
C GLY A 218 5.08 -4.20 -3.96
N SER A 219 3.82 -3.79 -3.88
CA SER A 219 3.23 -2.70 -4.65
C SER A 219 2.59 -1.67 -3.71
N LEU A 220 2.82 -0.39 -3.99
CA LEU A 220 2.09 0.72 -3.37
C LEU A 220 1.20 1.39 -4.39
N ARG A 221 -0.10 1.42 -4.13
CA ARG A 221 -1.05 2.30 -4.81
C ARG A 221 -1.34 3.52 -3.92
N ASN A 222 -0.83 4.69 -4.27
CA ASN A 222 -1.07 5.90 -3.48
C ASN A 222 -2.06 6.86 -4.17
N GLU A 223 -3.20 7.11 -3.51
CA GLU A 223 -4.19 8.12 -3.88
C GLU A 223 -4.42 9.13 -2.74
N GLY A 224 -3.78 8.92 -1.59
CA GLY A 224 -3.84 9.79 -0.41
C GLY A 224 -2.55 10.60 -0.22
N TYR A 225 -2.23 10.93 1.03
CA TYR A 225 -0.99 11.60 1.42
C TYR A 225 -0.14 10.73 2.35
N ILE A 226 1.16 10.62 2.08
CA ILE A 226 2.14 9.99 2.97
C ILE A 226 3.05 11.08 3.53
N SER A 227 2.95 11.35 4.84
CA SER A 227 3.68 12.43 5.50
C SER A 227 5.13 12.08 5.86
N GLY A 228 5.46 10.79 5.94
CA GLY A 228 6.81 10.29 6.18
C GLY A 228 7.66 10.22 4.90
N GLN A 229 8.81 9.57 5.01
CA GLN A 229 9.60 9.17 3.85
C GLN A 229 8.96 7.93 3.19
N ALA A 230 8.80 7.93 1.88
CA ALA A 230 8.44 6.76 1.09
C ALA A 230 9.64 6.29 0.26
N VAL A 231 10.05 5.04 0.43
CA VAL A 231 11.18 4.42 -0.30
C VAL A 231 10.64 3.28 -1.16
N ILE A 232 10.79 3.41 -2.48
CA ILE A 232 10.20 2.47 -3.44
C ILE A 232 11.28 1.58 -4.04
N ASN A 233 11.38 0.33 -3.57
CA ASN A 233 12.17 -0.74 -4.21
C ASN A 233 11.31 -1.67 -5.09
N GLY A 234 9.99 -1.66 -4.89
CA GLY A 234 9.01 -2.46 -5.63
C GLY A 234 8.28 -1.68 -6.71
N ILE A 235 6.96 -1.83 -6.75
CA ILE A 235 6.09 -1.18 -7.72
C ILE A 235 5.40 0.03 -7.08
N LEU A 236 5.45 1.17 -7.75
CA LEU A 236 4.65 2.36 -7.42
C LEU A 236 3.53 2.56 -8.46
N CYS A 237 2.30 2.69 -7.99
CA CYS A 237 1.19 3.14 -8.79
C CYS A 237 0.35 4.15 -7.99
N GLY A 238 -0.63 4.76 -8.65
CA GLY A 238 -1.53 5.71 -7.99
C GLY A 238 -1.84 6.90 -8.86
N ASN A 239 -2.87 7.64 -8.45
CA ASN A 239 -3.36 8.80 -9.17
C ASN A 239 -3.82 9.87 -8.18
N ASN A 240 -3.36 11.11 -8.38
CA ASN A 240 -3.54 12.25 -7.49
C ASN A 240 -3.03 12.04 -6.05
N GLY A 241 -2.28 10.96 -5.80
CA GLY A 241 -1.59 10.73 -4.55
C GLY A 241 -0.41 11.67 -4.36
N SER A 242 -0.10 11.97 -3.10
CA SER A 242 0.98 12.87 -2.73
C SER A 242 1.90 12.29 -1.64
N PHE A 243 3.15 12.73 -1.66
CA PHE A 243 4.18 12.34 -0.71
C PHE A 243 4.84 13.58 -0.11
N ARG A 244 5.33 13.47 1.12
CA ARG A 244 6.27 14.47 1.65
C ARG A 244 7.65 14.26 1.04
N ASN A 245 8.23 13.10 1.26
CA ASN A 245 9.52 12.73 0.67
C ASN A 245 9.35 11.40 -0.07
N LEU A 246 9.75 11.35 -1.33
CA LEU A 246 9.69 10.16 -2.17
C LEU A 246 11.10 9.83 -2.67
N THR A 247 11.54 8.61 -2.44
CA THR A 247 12.78 8.05 -2.98
C THR A 247 12.42 6.92 -3.93
N LEU A 248 12.92 6.98 -5.17
CA LEU A 248 12.80 5.88 -6.13
C LEU A 248 14.13 5.13 -6.18
N GLU A 249 14.10 3.84 -5.84
CA GLU A 249 15.30 3.03 -5.74
C GLU A 249 15.65 2.33 -7.08
N PRO A 250 16.93 1.98 -7.28
CA PRO A 250 17.37 1.24 -8.46
C PRO A 250 16.63 -0.09 -8.65
N GLY A 251 16.18 -0.36 -9.88
CA GLY A 251 15.45 -1.59 -10.21
C GLY A 251 13.98 -1.60 -9.82
N ALA A 252 13.50 -0.57 -9.11
CA ALA A 252 12.08 -0.36 -8.87
C ALA A 252 11.35 0.05 -10.16
N SER A 253 10.02 0.00 -10.12
CA SER A 253 9.21 0.39 -11.26
C SER A 253 7.94 1.13 -10.86
N SER A 254 7.30 1.75 -11.85
CA SER A 254 5.94 2.25 -11.73
C SER A 254 5.01 1.63 -12.74
N THR A 255 3.73 1.58 -12.38
CA THR A 255 2.63 1.38 -13.34
C THR A 255 1.94 2.73 -13.53
N TRP A 256 2.03 3.26 -14.75
CA TRP A 256 1.51 4.57 -15.10
C TRP A 256 0.41 4.41 -16.15
N HIS A 257 -0.84 4.68 -15.76
CA HIS A 257 -1.97 4.60 -16.68
C HIS A 257 -2.01 5.85 -17.57
N LEU A 258 -2.07 5.61 -18.87
CA LEU A 258 -2.29 6.62 -19.90
C LEU A 258 -3.49 6.18 -20.72
N SER A 259 -4.52 7.02 -20.75
CA SER A 259 -5.76 6.77 -21.49
C SER A 259 -5.94 7.66 -22.72
N SER A 260 -5.24 8.80 -22.74
CA SER A 260 -5.29 9.75 -23.86
C SER A 260 -4.03 10.61 -23.91
N PHE A 261 -3.50 10.82 -25.12
CA PHE A 261 -2.37 11.73 -25.38
C PHE A 261 -2.75 13.20 -25.24
N THR A 262 -4.04 13.48 -25.25
CA THR A 262 -4.62 14.79 -24.97
C THR A 262 -5.41 14.75 -23.67
N GLY A 263 -5.49 15.88 -22.97
CA GLY A 263 -6.31 16.00 -21.76
C GLY A 263 -5.51 16.50 -20.56
N THR A 264 -5.88 16.03 -19.38
CA THR A 264 -5.43 16.59 -18.10
C THR A 264 -4.75 15.54 -17.24
N ALA A 265 -3.60 15.90 -16.67
CA ALA A 265 -2.92 15.09 -15.67
C ALA A 265 -3.83 14.83 -14.46
N GLY A 266 -3.82 13.61 -13.94
CA GLY A 266 -4.72 13.18 -12.87
C GLY A 266 -6.07 12.63 -13.36
N VAL A 267 -6.36 12.75 -14.66
CA VAL A 267 -7.63 12.31 -15.28
C VAL A 267 -7.35 11.44 -16.50
N SER A 268 -6.65 11.99 -17.50
CA SER A 268 -6.31 11.30 -18.75
C SER A 268 -5.07 10.43 -18.60
N TRP A 269 -4.21 10.76 -17.64
CA TRP A 269 -3.10 9.94 -17.20
C TRP A 269 -2.89 10.13 -15.71
N ASP A 270 -2.26 9.14 -15.09
CA ASP A 270 -1.93 9.18 -13.67
C ASP A 270 -0.97 10.34 -13.36
N LEU A 271 -1.20 11.04 -12.26
CA LEU A 271 -0.30 12.08 -11.76
C LEU A 271 -0.01 11.84 -10.28
N LEU A 272 1.26 11.89 -9.91
CA LEU A 272 1.68 11.92 -8.51
C LEU A 272 2.31 13.27 -8.16
N SER A 273 2.36 13.59 -6.87
CA SER A 273 3.03 14.78 -6.37
C SER A 273 3.92 14.44 -5.17
N THR A 274 5.02 15.17 -4.99
CA THR A 274 5.85 15.06 -3.79
C THR A 274 6.41 16.43 -3.41
N THR A 275 6.77 16.61 -2.14
CA THR A 275 7.57 17.78 -1.75
C THR A 275 9.01 17.57 -2.20
N ASN A 276 9.63 16.47 -1.80
CA ASN A 276 10.99 16.15 -2.21
C ASN A 276 11.02 14.83 -2.99
N LEU A 277 11.76 14.81 -4.10
CA LEU A 277 12.01 13.63 -4.91
C LEU A 277 13.51 13.34 -4.93
N ASP A 278 13.89 12.18 -4.43
CA ASP A 278 15.27 11.70 -4.48
C ASP A 278 15.40 10.56 -5.49
N LEU A 279 16.29 10.76 -6.46
CA LEU A 279 16.64 9.83 -7.52
C LEU A 279 18.15 9.51 -7.53
N SER A 280 18.88 9.93 -6.48
CA SER A 280 20.34 10.00 -6.48
C SER A 280 21.04 8.65 -6.61
N ASP A 281 20.36 7.55 -6.25
CA ASP A 281 20.90 6.20 -6.32
C ASP A 281 20.62 5.52 -7.68
N LEU A 282 19.75 6.08 -8.52
CA LEU A 282 19.45 5.54 -9.84
C LEU A 282 20.69 5.53 -10.75
N SER A 283 20.73 4.56 -11.67
CA SER A 283 21.79 4.48 -12.68
C SER A 283 21.30 3.79 -13.95
N SER A 284 21.90 4.13 -15.09
CA SER A 284 21.63 3.45 -16.37
C SER A 284 21.88 1.94 -16.37
N THR A 285 22.68 1.42 -15.41
CA THR A 285 22.92 -0.02 -15.23
C THR A 285 21.87 -0.72 -14.36
N ASN A 286 21.14 0.05 -13.54
CA ASN A 286 20.03 -0.44 -12.74
C ASN A 286 18.93 0.64 -12.68
N PRO A 287 18.21 0.84 -13.80
CA PRO A 287 17.33 1.99 -13.98
C PRO A 287 16.01 1.84 -13.24
N PHE A 288 15.30 2.95 -13.06
CA PHE A 288 13.88 2.93 -12.70
C PHE A 288 13.02 2.70 -13.94
N THR A 289 12.09 1.76 -13.90
CA THR A 289 11.24 1.45 -15.06
C THR A 289 9.86 2.08 -14.94
N ILE A 290 9.46 2.90 -15.91
CA ILE A 290 8.07 3.39 -16.05
C ILE A 290 7.33 2.46 -16.99
N ASN A 291 6.43 1.64 -16.45
CA ASN A 291 5.55 0.79 -17.25
C ASN A 291 4.31 1.57 -17.64
N ILE A 292 4.19 1.92 -18.92
CA ILE A 292 2.99 2.56 -19.46
C ILE A 292 1.96 1.47 -19.72
N VAL A 293 0.74 1.69 -19.24
CA VAL A 293 -0.41 0.81 -19.48
C VAL A 293 -1.61 1.62 -19.98
N GLY A 294 -2.55 0.95 -20.64
CA GLY A 294 -3.75 1.58 -21.19
C GLY A 294 -3.66 1.80 -22.69
N THR A 295 -4.15 2.94 -23.18
CA THR A 295 -4.29 3.25 -24.61
C THR A 295 -3.90 4.69 -24.90
N SER A 296 -3.38 4.96 -26.09
CA SER A 296 -3.06 6.34 -26.49
C SER A 296 -4.27 7.26 -26.64
N GLY A 297 -5.48 6.70 -26.75
CA GLY A 297 -6.69 7.46 -27.02
C GLY A 297 -6.57 8.30 -28.30
N GLU A 298 -7.18 9.49 -28.28
CA GLU A 298 -7.07 10.46 -29.38
C GLU A 298 -5.72 11.18 -29.34
N GLY A 299 -4.99 11.12 -30.47
CA GLY A 299 -3.74 11.85 -30.67
C GLY A 299 -3.42 12.03 -32.16
N ASN A 300 -2.55 13.00 -32.42
CA ASN A 300 -2.05 13.39 -33.73
C ASN A 300 -0.65 12.77 -33.94
N GLY A 301 -0.55 11.92 -34.95
CA GLY A 301 0.68 11.25 -35.39
C GLY A 301 1.87 12.17 -35.67
N SER A 302 1.61 13.45 -35.92
CA SER A 302 2.64 14.44 -36.25
C SER A 302 3.00 15.35 -35.06
N SER A 303 2.55 15.05 -33.86
CA SER A 303 2.76 15.90 -32.68
C SER A 303 3.56 15.19 -31.61
N SER A 304 4.48 15.91 -30.97
CA SER A 304 5.11 15.48 -29.73
C SER A 304 4.23 15.84 -28.53
N TYR A 305 4.26 15.01 -27.49
CA TYR A 305 3.45 15.14 -26.29
C TYR A 305 4.31 15.13 -25.04
N VAL A 306 3.92 15.94 -24.05
CA VAL A 306 4.59 16.03 -22.74
C VAL A 306 3.54 15.77 -21.68
N PHE A 307 3.79 14.76 -20.85
CA PHE A 307 2.89 14.32 -19.79
C PHE A 307 3.53 14.56 -18.45
N SER A 308 2.90 15.37 -17.60
CA SER A 308 3.33 15.49 -16.21
C SER A 308 3.18 14.14 -15.52
N TYR A 309 4.27 13.63 -14.97
CA TYR A 309 4.32 12.33 -14.30
C TYR A 309 4.42 12.49 -12.78
N ILE A 310 5.40 13.27 -12.31
CA ILE A 310 5.53 13.63 -10.88
C ILE A 310 5.77 15.13 -10.75
N ASN A 311 4.92 15.81 -9.98
CA ASN A 311 5.18 17.19 -9.57
C ASN A 311 6.00 17.22 -8.27
N VAL A 312 7.00 18.10 -8.21
CA VAL A 312 7.93 18.27 -7.10
C VAL A 312 7.91 19.73 -6.67
N THR A 313 7.44 20.02 -5.46
CA THR A 313 7.29 21.40 -4.95
C THR A 313 8.49 21.89 -4.15
N GLY A 314 9.39 20.99 -3.74
CA GLY A 314 10.63 21.26 -3.05
C GLY A 314 11.83 20.83 -3.89
N VAL A 315 12.63 19.89 -3.39
CA VAL A 315 13.90 19.50 -4.01
C VAL A 315 13.73 18.27 -4.90
N LEU A 316 14.26 18.35 -6.13
CA LEU A 316 14.56 17.20 -6.98
C LEU A 316 16.07 16.93 -6.96
N SER A 317 16.48 15.75 -6.51
CA SER A 317 17.88 15.31 -6.46
C SER A 317 18.13 14.18 -7.45
N GLY A 318 19.33 14.14 -8.06
CA GLY A 318 19.80 12.97 -8.81
C GLY A 318 19.19 12.76 -10.20
N PHE A 319 18.40 13.69 -10.74
CA PHE A 319 17.77 13.47 -12.05
C PHE A 319 18.80 13.34 -13.19
N ASN A 320 18.71 12.22 -13.90
CA ASN A 320 19.36 11.97 -15.18
C ASN A 320 18.44 11.08 -16.02
N SER A 321 18.16 11.50 -17.26
CA SER A 321 17.20 10.81 -18.12
C SER A 321 17.65 9.41 -18.53
N ALA A 322 18.95 9.13 -18.53
CA ALA A 322 19.50 7.81 -18.84
C ALA A 322 19.25 6.75 -17.76
N ASP A 323 18.85 7.18 -16.55
CA ASP A 323 18.59 6.28 -15.42
C ASP A 323 17.13 5.81 -15.38
N PHE A 324 16.36 6.12 -16.44
CA PHE A 324 14.98 5.68 -16.64
C PHE A 324 14.84 4.79 -17.87
N VAL A 325 14.01 3.76 -17.75
CA VAL A 325 13.55 2.94 -18.88
C VAL A 325 12.04 3.06 -18.99
N ILE A 326 11.54 3.26 -20.21
CA ILE A 326 10.11 3.28 -20.48
C ILE A 326 9.72 1.96 -21.14
N ASN A 327 8.81 1.24 -20.49
CA ASN A 327 8.27 -0.02 -20.97
C ASN A 327 6.83 0.18 -21.45
N THR A 328 6.58 -0.10 -22.73
CA THR A 328 5.28 0.03 -23.38
C THR A 328 4.67 -1.31 -23.79
N SER A 329 5.22 -2.43 -23.32
CA SER A 329 4.75 -3.78 -23.69
C SER A 329 3.26 -4.03 -23.42
N ASN A 330 2.69 -3.34 -22.42
CA ASN A 330 1.27 -3.41 -22.06
C ASN A 330 0.48 -2.15 -22.44
N PHE A 331 1.02 -1.32 -23.35
CA PHE A 331 0.39 -0.10 -23.82
C PHE A 331 -0.09 -0.27 -25.27
N THR A 332 -1.35 0.07 -25.53
CA THR A 332 -1.90 0.02 -26.89
C THR A 332 -1.77 1.39 -27.56
N MET A 333 -0.84 1.50 -28.51
CA MET A 333 -0.68 2.70 -29.33
C MET A 333 -1.68 2.69 -30.50
N SER A 334 -2.29 3.84 -30.78
CA SER A 334 -3.05 4.00 -32.02
C SER A 334 -2.11 3.95 -33.25
N PRO A 335 -2.50 3.30 -34.36
CA PRO A 335 -1.63 3.13 -35.53
C PRO A 335 -1.12 4.44 -36.13
N ASN A 336 -1.89 5.52 -35.99
CA ASN A 336 -1.51 6.84 -36.49
C ASN A 336 -0.40 7.50 -35.66
N LEU A 337 -0.11 7.01 -34.47
CA LEU A 337 0.89 7.53 -33.55
C LEU A 337 2.17 6.70 -33.57
N GLU A 338 2.34 5.71 -34.45
CA GLU A 338 3.53 4.85 -34.46
C GLU A 338 4.81 5.59 -34.92
N GLY A 339 5.97 5.19 -34.37
CA GLY A 339 7.31 5.64 -34.83
C GLY A 339 7.96 6.78 -34.03
N GLY A 340 7.32 7.25 -32.96
CA GLY A 340 7.93 8.16 -31.98
C GLY A 340 8.79 7.45 -30.94
N SER A 341 9.53 8.25 -30.17
CA SER A 341 10.40 7.78 -29.09
C SER A 341 9.92 8.32 -27.74
N TRP A 342 9.97 7.47 -26.72
CA TRP A 342 9.67 7.87 -25.36
C TRP A 342 10.93 8.31 -24.62
N ASN A 343 10.85 9.40 -23.85
CA ASN A 343 11.92 9.89 -22.99
C ASN A 343 11.37 10.45 -21.68
N VAL A 344 12.25 10.64 -20.69
CA VAL A 344 11.93 11.33 -19.44
C VAL A 344 12.73 12.63 -19.38
N THR A 345 12.08 13.71 -18.93
CA THR A 345 12.71 15.03 -18.75
C THR A 345 12.26 15.64 -17.44
N SER A 346 13.05 16.55 -16.88
CA SER A 346 12.55 17.47 -15.84
C SER A 346 12.49 18.90 -16.37
N THR A 347 11.45 19.63 -16.00
CA THR A 347 11.31 21.06 -16.27
C THR A 347 10.89 21.78 -15.00
N ILE A 348 11.21 23.06 -14.89
CA ILE A 348 10.78 23.91 -13.78
C ILE A 348 9.91 25.05 -14.31
N PHE A 349 8.74 25.23 -13.71
CA PHE A 349 7.84 26.35 -14.01
C PHE A 349 7.17 26.83 -12.73
N ASP A 350 7.20 28.14 -12.50
CA ASP A 350 6.60 28.78 -11.32
C ASP A 350 7.01 28.14 -9.98
N GLY A 351 8.28 27.76 -9.86
CA GLY A 351 8.84 27.15 -8.65
C GLY A 351 8.48 25.67 -8.44
N VAL A 352 7.68 25.06 -9.32
CA VAL A 352 7.39 23.62 -9.29
C VAL A 352 8.25 22.92 -10.34
N THR A 353 8.98 21.90 -9.92
CA THR A 353 9.70 21.01 -10.84
C THR A 353 8.78 19.86 -11.23
N THR A 354 8.61 19.60 -12.53
CA THR A 354 7.83 18.47 -13.02
C THR A 354 8.77 17.48 -13.70
N LEU A 355 8.75 16.24 -13.23
CA LEU A 355 9.25 15.10 -13.99
C LEU A 355 8.16 14.73 -15.01
N SER A 356 8.52 14.72 -16.28
CA SER A 356 7.61 14.50 -17.39
C SER A 356 8.04 13.31 -18.23
N VAL A 357 7.06 12.54 -18.68
CA VAL A 357 7.22 11.54 -19.74
C VAL A 357 6.91 12.23 -21.07
N ILE A 358 7.78 12.09 -22.05
CA ILE A 358 7.65 12.69 -23.37
C ILE A 358 7.45 11.59 -24.40
N TYR A 359 6.48 11.78 -25.28
CA TYR A 359 6.41 11.08 -26.56
C TYR A 359 6.86 12.03 -27.67
N ALA A 360 8.04 11.81 -28.24
CA ALA A 360 8.59 12.65 -29.28
C ALA A 360 8.41 12.01 -30.66
N VAL A 361 7.71 12.69 -31.55
CA VAL A 361 7.64 12.30 -32.97
C VAL A 361 8.80 12.96 -33.72
N PRO A 362 9.62 12.22 -34.50
CA PRO A 362 10.68 12.81 -35.29
C PRO A 362 10.11 13.85 -36.25
N GLU A 363 10.66 15.07 -36.25
CA GLU A 363 10.33 16.05 -37.28
C GLU A 363 10.56 15.43 -38.67
N PRO A 364 9.62 15.55 -39.62
CA PRO A 364 9.87 15.11 -40.98
C PRO A 364 11.10 15.85 -41.48
N SER A 365 12.17 15.09 -41.78
CA SER A 365 13.44 15.67 -42.16
C SER A 365 13.24 16.69 -43.27
N PHE A 366 13.70 17.92 -43.08
CA PHE A 366 13.59 19.04 -44.04
C PHE A 366 14.23 18.76 -45.42
N TYR A 367 14.75 17.56 -45.68
CA TYR A 367 15.47 17.18 -46.88
C TYR A 367 14.60 16.83 -48.10
N VAL A 368 13.27 16.74 -47.97
CA VAL A 368 12.41 16.36 -49.13
C VAL A 368 12.01 17.55 -50.02
N LEU A 369 12.16 18.81 -49.57
CA LEU A 369 11.74 19.97 -50.39
C LEU A 369 12.84 20.55 -51.31
N PHE A 370 14.11 20.13 -51.17
CA PHE A 370 15.18 20.65 -52.04
C PHE A 370 15.43 19.83 -53.31
N VAL A 371 14.92 18.59 -53.41
CA VAL A 371 15.12 17.76 -54.61
C VAL A 371 14.11 18.11 -55.74
N LEU A 372 12.98 18.74 -55.42
CA LEU A 372 12.03 19.22 -56.44
C LEU A 372 12.29 20.68 -56.88
N GLY A 373 13.03 21.47 -56.10
CA GLY A 373 13.35 22.87 -56.42
C GLY A 373 14.52 23.07 -57.40
N VAL A 374 15.40 22.09 -57.57
CA VAL A 374 16.57 22.17 -58.48
C VAL A 374 16.28 21.60 -59.87
N ILE A 375 15.24 20.78 -60.03
CA ILE A 375 14.82 20.24 -61.35
C ILE A 375 14.01 21.29 -62.17
N GLY A 376 13.43 22.30 -61.50
CA GLY A 376 12.61 23.35 -62.16
C GLY A 376 13.37 24.54 -62.77
N ILE A 377 14.67 24.72 -62.47
CA ILE A 377 15.46 25.89 -62.91
C ILE A 377 16.47 25.52 -64.03
N GLY A 378 16.58 24.23 -64.39
CA GLY A 378 17.50 23.73 -65.44
C GLY A 378 16.95 23.60 -66.86
N MET A 379 15.67 23.95 -67.12
CA MET A 379 15.05 23.83 -68.46
C MET A 379 14.69 25.19 -69.09
N ARG A 380 15.56 26.19 -68.95
CA ARG A 380 15.59 27.37 -69.83
C ARG A 380 17.02 27.57 -70.29
N PHE A 381 17.20 27.73 -71.60
CA PHE A 381 18.45 27.85 -72.36
C PHE A 381 19.07 26.53 -72.84
N LEU A 382 18.56 26.01 -73.96
CA LEU A 382 19.37 25.78 -75.16
C LEU A 382 18.41 25.49 -76.31
N HIS A 383 18.36 26.35 -77.33
CA HIS A 383 18.19 26.03 -78.76
C HIS A 383 18.25 27.35 -79.54
N ARG A 384 19.45 27.68 -80.04
CA ARG A 384 19.67 28.65 -81.14
C ARG A 384 20.64 28.00 -82.13
N LYS A 385 20.38 28.25 -83.42
CA LYS A 385 21.07 27.88 -84.67
C LYS A 385 20.37 26.71 -85.37
N VAL A 386 20.01 26.80 -86.66
CA VAL A 386 20.62 27.56 -87.78
C VAL A 386 19.71 28.64 -88.33
#